data_AF-A0A5C4WJR0-F1
#
_entry.id   AF-A0A5C4WJR0-F1
#
_cell.length_a   1.000
_cell.length_b   1.000
_cell.length_c   1.000
_cell.angle_alpha   90.00
_cell.angle_beta   90.00
_cell.angle_gamma   90.00
#
_symmetry.space_group_name_H-M   'P 1'
#
loop_
_entity.id
_entity.type
_entity.pdbx_description
1 polymer ?
#
loop_
_entity_poly.entity_id
_entity_poly.type
_entity_poly.pdbx_seq_one_letter_code
_entity_poly.pdbx_strand_id
1 'polypeptide(L)'
;MRSYDDDTLPLQPPVRLPDEATLAAAVRAAPLAAELKPDGTDAEVLAFWADHCRERLAADEELLLELVRMFLSREPLAGAPPAELTGLGLVRQAEPYTLSWLGLWTARLIIAETTGQDVPVMGSLADADAAALLHGLRSYPESERGEELAGWLKGRDADAAVAEIASVLATVSPLSRAVGVELLASEFGDAGRAALSGLLEEPRLGAVIAARTERQDRQPAPDEIAWVLVDMAAALLEFGGETGEVIESIALGMDAEEQAGTIAILAFGDHPWTGQVLRVFIDHHPDERVAAAARKALRRLRGLADVRG
;
A
#
# COMPACT_ATOMS: atom_id res chain seq x y z
N MET A 1 -6.29 10.81 13.77
CA MET A 1 -6.48 9.34 13.66
C MET A 1 -7.69 9.13 12.76
N ARG A 2 -7.46 9.00 11.44
CA ARG A 2 -8.55 8.75 10.49
C ARG A 2 -9.08 7.33 10.77
N SER A 3 -10.39 7.19 10.87
CA SER A 3 -11.05 5.89 10.91
C SER A 3 -10.64 5.15 9.64
N TYR A 4 -9.88 4.07 9.79
CA TYR A 4 -9.74 3.09 8.72
C TYR A 4 -11.05 2.32 8.71
N ASP A 5 -12.03 2.83 7.96
CA ASP A 5 -13.26 2.10 7.68
C ASP A 5 -12.93 0.94 6.71
N ASP A 6 -13.70 -0.13 6.84
CA ASP A 6 -13.60 -1.47 6.23
C ASP A 6 -13.51 -1.51 4.69
N ASP A 7 -13.60 -0.36 4.02
CA ASP A 7 -13.49 -0.20 2.56
C ASP A 7 -12.09 0.31 2.17
N THR A 8 -11.04 -0.35 2.66
CA THR A 8 -9.68 -0.02 2.19
C THR A 8 -9.53 -0.64 0.81
N LEU A 9 -9.76 0.17 -0.24
CA LEU A 9 -9.46 -0.24 -1.60
C LEU A 9 -8.01 -0.78 -1.66
N PRO A 10 -7.78 -1.87 -2.40
CA PRO A 10 -6.45 -2.45 -2.46
C PRO A 10 -5.44 -1.39 -2.94
N LEU A 11 -4.25 -1.43 -2.36
CA LEU A 11 -3.17 -0.54 -2.75
C LEU A 11 -2.92 -0.69 -4.25
N GLN A 12 -2.97 0.43 -4.97
CA GLN A 12 -2.86 0.44 -6.42
C GLN A 12 -1.38 0.46 -6.81
N PRO A 13 -0.97 -0.41 -7.75
CA PRO A 13 0.42 -0.47 -8.19
C PRO A 13 0.84 0.83 -8.86
N PRO A 14 2.15 1.14 -8.87
CA PRO A 14 2.65 2.35 -9.49
C PRO A 14 2.27 2.42 -10.96
N VAL A 15 2.12 3.65 -11.46
CA VAL A 15 1.99 3.92 -12.89
C VAL A 15 3.30 4.43 -13.48
N ARG A 16 3.51 4.19 -14.76
CA ARG A 16 4.63 4.75 -15.51
C ARG A 16 4.13 5.93 -16.34
N LEU A 17 4.58 7.13 -15.99
CA LEU A 17 4.25 8.37 -16.69
C LEU A 17 5.54 9.01 -17.21
N PRO A 18 5.48 9.68 -18.37
CA PRO A 18 6.60 10.49 -18.83
C PRO A 18 6.68 11.80 -18.02
N ASP A 19 7.68 12.63 -18.32
CA ASP A 19 7.81 13.95 -17.70
C ASP A 19 6.64 14.90 -18.03
N GLU A 20 6.58 16.01 -17.27
CA GLU A 20 5.53 17.02 -17.38
C GLU A 20 5.41 17.59 -18.80
N ALA A 21 6.54 17.89 -19.44
CA ALA A 21 6.58 18.45 -20.79
C ALA A 21 6.01 17.47 -21.82
N THR A 22 6.31 16.18 -21.69
CA THR A 22 5.77 15.13 -22.56
C THR A 22 4.28 14.93 -22.32
N LEU A 23 3.80 14.97 -21.07
CA LEU A 23 2.37 14.92 -20.76
C LEU A 23 1.63 16.13 -21.35
N ALA A 24 2.16 17.35 -21.19
CA ALA A 24 1.56 18.55 -21.75
C ALA A 24 1.56 18.54 -23.29
N ALA A 25 2.61 18.01 -23.91
CA ALA A 25 2.63 17.77 -25.36
C ALA A 25 1.56 16.74 -25.78
N ALA A 26 1.34 15.68 -25.00
CA ALA A 26 0.26 14.73 -25.25
C ALA A 26 -1.12 15.38 -25.14
N VAL A 27 -1.33 16.29 -24.17
CA VAL A 27 -2.56 17.10 -24.07
C VAL A 27 -2.78 17.91 -25.34
N ARG A 28 -1.78 18.65 -25.80
CA ARG A 28 -1.87 19.48 -27.02
C ARG A 28 -2.12 18.64 -28.28
N ALA A 29 -1.75 17.36 -28.27
CA ALA A 29 -1.99 16.40 -29.35
C ALA A 29 -3.32 15.64 -29.23
N ALA A 30 -4.07 15.79 -28.12
CA ALA A 30 -5.35 15.12 -27.95
C ALA A 30 -6.38 15.64 -28.97
N PRO A 31 -7.29 14.79 -29.49
CA PRO A 31 -8.22 15.21 -30.54
C PRO A 31 -9.08 16.44 -30.20
N LEU A 32 -9.53 16.58 -28.94
CA LEU A 32 -10.32 17.73 -28.49
C LEU A 32 -9.48 19.00 -28.23
N ALA A 33 -8.14 18.90 -28.24
CA ALA A 33 -7.29 20.05 -27.94
C ALA A 33 -7.40 21.16 -28.99
N ALA A 34 -7.74 20.83 -30.25
CA ALA A 34 -7.97 21.83 -31.30
C ALA A 34 -9.17 22.76 -31.00
N GLU A 35 -10.18 22.23 -30.30
CA GLU A 35 -11.38 22.97 -29.91
C GLU A 35 -11.17 23.74 -28.61
N LEU A 36 -10.58 23.07 -27.61
CA LEU A 36 -10.38 23.61 -26.27
C LEU A 36 -9.20 24.58 -26.16
N LYS A 37 -8.21 24.45 -27.06
CA LYS A 37 -7.03 25.30 -27.19
C LYS A 37 -6.34 25.57 -25.84
N PRO A 38 -5.89 24.52 -25.12
CA PRO A 38 -5.12 24.71 -23.90
C PRO A 38 -3.84 25.49 -24.23
N ASP A 39 -3.55 26.54 -23.46
CA ASP A 39 -2.42 27.45 -23.65
C ASP A 39 -1.74 27.74 -22.30
N GLY A 40 -0.53 28.29 -22.34
CA GLY A 40 0.30 28.56 -21.18
C GLY A 40 1.45 27.58 -20.99
N THR A 41 2.01 27.59 -19.78
CA THR A 41 3.08 26.67 -19.36
C THR A 41 2.59 25.22 -19.34
N ASP A 42 3.50 24.25 -19.27
CA ASP A 42 3.12 22.83 -19.22
C ASP A 42 2.22 22.52 -18.00
N ALA A 43 2.56 23.07 -16.83
CA ALA A 43 1.70 22.99 -15.64
C ALA A 43 0.31 23.62 -15.83
N GLU A 44 0.21 24.78 -16.49
CA GLU A 44 -1.08 25.44 -16.76
C GLU A 44 -1.94 24.62 -17.73
N VAL A 45 -1.34 24.07 -18.77
CA VAL A 45 -1.99 23.17 -19.74
C VAL A 45 -2.52 21.92 -19.06
N LEU A 46 -1.71 21.29 -18.20
CA LEU A 46 -2.12 20.12 -17.45
C LEU A 46 -3.25 20.43 -16.46
N ALA A 47 -3.13 21.51 -15.68
CA ALA A 47 -4.18 21.91 -14.73
C ALA A 47 -5.53 22.13 -15.43
N PHE A 48 -5.53 22.89 -16.54
CA PHE A 48 -6.72 23.11 -17.36
C PHE A 48 -7.31 21.79 -17.87
N TRP A 49 -6.47 20.88 -18.38
CA TRP A 49 -6.94 19.61 -18.92
C TRP A 49 -7.50 18.69 -17.85
N ALA A 50 -6.86 18.62 -16.68
CA ALA A 50 -7.33 17.84 -15.55
C ALA A 50 -8.72 18.31 -15.09
N ASP A 51 -8.92 19.62 -14.97
CA ASP A 51 -10.22 20.18 -14.57
C ASP A 51 -11.28 19.91 -15.64
N HIS A 52 -10.96 20.05 -16.93
CA HIS A 52 -11.89 19.71 -18.00
C HIS A 52 -12.26 18.22 -17.98
N CYS A 53 -11.28 17.31 -17.85
CA CYS A 53 -11.56 15.88 -17.72
C CYS A 53 -12.46 15.59 -16.52
N ARG A 54 -12.19 16.23 -15.37
CA ARG A 54 -12.99 16.07 -14.14
C ARG A 54 -14.44 16.46 -14.37
N GLU A 55 -14.70 17.64 -14.93
CA GLU A 55 -16.06 18.11 -15.22
C GLU A 55 -16.79 17.17 -16.18
N ARG A 56 -16.11 16.70 -17.24
CA ARG A 56 -16.70 15.79 -18.23
C ARG A 56 -17.02 14.43 -17.66
N LEU A 57 -16.12 13.85 -16.86
CA LEU A 57 -16.31 12.54 -16.24
C LEU A 57 -17.33 12.60 -15.09
N ALA A 58 -17.39 13.69 -14.34
CA ALA A 58 -18.42 13.89 -13.32
C ALA A 58 -19.84 14.04 -13.90
N ALA A 59 -19.95 14.47 -15.16
CA ALA A 59 -21.23 14.59 -15.86
C ALA A 59 -21.76 13.26 -16.44
N ASP A 60 -20.91 12.21 -16.49
CA ASP A 60 -21.24 10.92 -17.08
C ASP A 60 -20.66 9.77 -16.24
N GLU A 61 -21.51 9.19 -15.39
CA GLU A 61 -21.13 8.12 -14.45
C GLU A 61 -20.64 6.86 -15.19
N GLU A 62 -21.24 6.50 -16.33
CA GLU A 62 -20.81 5.33 -17.11
C GLU A 62 -19.39 5.53 -17.65
N LEU A 63 -19.10 6.73 -18.16
CA LEU A 63 -17.77 7.09 -18.65
C LEU A 63 -16.71 7.08 -17.54
N LEU A 64 -17.05 7.62 -16.36
CA LEU A 64 -16.19 7.59 -15.18
C LEU A 64 -15.89 6.16 -14.74
N LEU A 65 -16.93 5.32 -14.62
CA LEU A 65 -16.78 3.92 -14.23
C LEU A 65 -15.93 3.14 -15.25
N GLU A 66 -16.08 3.40 -16.55
CA GLU A 66 -15.25 2.79 -17.58
C GLU A 66 -13.78 3.18 -17.43
N LEU A 67 -13.46 4.47 -17.22
CA LEU A 67 -12.08 4.92 -16.98
C LEU A 67 -11.47 4.27 -15.74
N VAL A 68 -12.22 4.24 -14.63
CA VAL A 68 -11.77 3.62 -13.37
C VAL A 68 -11.57 2.13 -13.58
N ARG A 69 -12.49 1.43 -14.24
CA ARG A 69 -12.37 0.00 -14.55
C ARG A 69 -11.12 -0.29 -15.37
N MET A 70 -10.87 0.46 -16.45
CA MET A 70 -9.65 0.32 -17.25
C MET A 70 -8.38 0.57 -16.43
N PHE A 71 -8.43 1.52 -15.50
CA PHE A 71 -7.28 1.81 -14.64
C PHE A 71 -7.00 0.67 -13.65
N LEU A 72 -8.03 0.16 -12.98
CA LEU A 72 -7.90 -0.88 -11.96
C LEU A 72 -7.56 -2.24 -12.58
N SER A 73 -8.21 -2.63 -13.68
CA SER A 73 -7.98 -3.95 -14.31
C SER A 73 -6.69 -4.00 -15.12
N ARG A 74 -6.22 -2.86 -15.63
CA ARG A 74 -5.13 -2.76 -16.63
C ARG A 74 -5.40 -3.55 -17.91
N GLU A 75 -6.64 -3.98 -18.13
CA GLU A 75 -7.03 -4.76 -19.29
C GLU A 75 -7.46 -3.85 -20.45
N PRO A 76 -7.22 -4.27 -21.70
CA PRO A 76 -7.78 -3.58 -22.85
C PRO A 76 -9.31 -3.63 -22.88
N LEU A 77 -9.93 -2.62 -23.51
CA LEU A 77 -11.34 -2.71 -23.88
C LEU A 77 -11.56 -3.80 -24.93
N ALA A 78 -12.65 -4.55 -24.79
CA ALA A 78 -13.06 -5.58 -25.75
C ALA A 78 -13.66 -5.01 -27.05
N GLY A 79 -13.90 -3.70 -27.12
CA GLY A 79 -14.47 -2.99 -28.26
C GLY A 79 -13.93 -1.58 -28.40
N ALA A 80 -14.44 -0.86 -29.40
CA ALA A 80 -14.03 0.51 -29.64
C ALA A 80 -14.28 1.40 -28.39
N PRO A 81 -13.30 2.23 -27.99
CA PRO A 81 -13.47 3.10 -26.84
C PRO A 81 -14.58 4.14 -27.06
N PRO A 82 -15.21 4.64 -25.98
CA PRO A 82 -16.09 5.80 -26.04
C PRO A 82 -15.43 6.97 -26.78
N ALA A 83 -16.22 7.67 -27.60
CA ALA A 83 -15.74 8.79 -28.40
C ALA A 83 -15.16 9.90 -27.52
N GLU A 84 -15.72 10.07 -26.32
CA GLU A 84 -15.32 11.04 -25.31
C GLU A 84 -13.93 10.71 -24.74
N LEU A 85 -13.66 9.46 -24.33
CA LEU A 85 -12.33 9.05 -23.87
C LEU A 85 -11.29 9.21 -24.99
N THR A 86 -11.67 8.90 -26.23
CA THR A 86 -10.83 9.08 -27.41
C THR A 86 -10.54 10.55 -27.67
N GLY A 87 -11.56 11.40 -27.59
CA GLY A 87 -11.49 12.85 -27.79
C GLY A 87 -10.57 13.52 -26.77
N LEU A 88 -10.69 13.11 -25.51
CA LEU A 88 -9.84 13.58 -24.40
C LEU A 88 -8.41 12.99 -24.45
N GLY A 89 -8.13 12.08 -25.38
CA GLY A 89 -6.84 11.41 -25.52
C GLY A 89 -6.52 10.44 -24.38
N LEU A 90 -7.51 9.99 -23.60
CA LEU A 90 -7.32 9.13 -22.42
C LEU A 90 -7.09 7.65 -22.79
N VAL A 91 -7.38 7.28 -24.03
CA VAL A 91 -7.21 5.92 -24.56
C VAL A 91 -6.35 5.94 -25.81
N ARG A 92 -5.60 4.86 -26.03
CA ARG A 92 -4.86 4.66 -27.28
C ARG A 92 -5.85 4.42 -28.42
N GLN A 93 -5.60 5.00 -29.59
CA GLN A 93 -6.47 4.90 -30.78
C GLN A 93 -6.18 3.65 -31.64
N ALA A 94 -5.62 2.60 -31.05
CA ALA A 94 -5.31 1.35 -31.74
C ALA A 94 -5.47 0.18 -30.77
N GLU A 95 -5.80 -1.00 -31.31
CA GLU A 95 -5.86 -2.23 -30.54
C GLU A 95 -4.44 -2.65 -30.07
N PRO A 96 -4.29 -3.16 -28.83
CA PRO A 96 -5.33 -3.24 -27.79
C PRO A 96 -5.66 -1.86 -27.18
N TYR A 97 -6.96 -1.53 -27.07
CA TYR A 97 -7.45 -0.25 -26.54
C TYR A 97 -7.20 -0.15 -25.03
N THR A 98 -6.05 0.40 -24.67
CA THR A 98 -5.60 0.60 -23.29
C THR A 98 -5.54 2.09 -22.96
N LEU A 99 -5.42 2.42 -21.68
CA LEU A 99 -5.19 3.80 -21.27
C LEU A 99 -3.91 4.36 -21.90
N SER A 100 -3.98 5.60 -22.38
CA SER A 100 -2.80 6.37 -22.76
C SER A 100 -2.07 6.87 -21.51
N TRP A 101 -0.95 7.57 -21.68
CA TRP A 101 -0.33 8.27 -20.55
C TRP A 101 -1.25 9.31 -19.92
N LEU A 102 -2.04 10.03 -20.73
CA LEU A 102 -3.06 10.95 -20.21
C LEU A 102 -4.17 10.19 -19.47
N GLY A 103 -4.60 9.03 -19.98
CA GLY A 103 -5.57 8.20 -19.29
C GLY A 103 -5.11 7.74 -17.92
N LEU A 104 -3.87 7.24 -17.84
CA LEU A 104 -3.26 6.82 -16.57
C LEU A 104 -3.12 7.99 -15.60
N TRP A 105 -2.64 9.15 -16.09
CA TRP A 105 -2.46 10.34 -15.28
C TRP A 105 -3.79 10.90 -14.77
N THR A 106 -4.80 11.06 -15.63
CA THR A 106 -6.13 11.55 -15.25
C THR A 106 -6.82 10.59 -14.28
N ALA A 107 -6.80 9.28 -14.54
CA ALA A 107 -7.40 8.29 -13.65
C ALA A 107 -6.72 8.28 -12.27
N ARG A 108 -5.39 8.44 -12.22
CA ARG A 108 -4.65 8.59 -10.96
C ARG A 108 -5.14 9.79 -10.14
N LEU A 109 -5.35 10.95 -10.77
CA LEU A 109 -5.87 12.14 -10.09
C LEU A 109 -7.28 11.91 -9.52
N ILE A 110 -8.14 11.27 -10.32
CA ILE A 110 -9.51 10.95 -9.93
C ILE A 110 -9.54 9.98 -8.74
N ILE A 111 -8.73 8.91 -8.78
CA ILE A 111 -8.64 7.95 -7.67
C ILE A 111 -8.17 8.67 -6.41
N ALA A 112 -7.11 9.46 -6.48
CA ALA A 112 -6.61 10.21 -5.33
C ALA A 112 -7.67 11.16 -4.73
N GLU A 113 -8.46 11.84 -5.56
CA GLU A 113 -9.53 12.72 -5.10
C GLU A 113 -10.71 11.96 -4.48
N THR A 114 -11.12 10.85 -5.09
CA THR A 114 -12.32 10.09 -4.70
C THR A 114 -12.09 9.17 -3.50
N THR A 115 -10.90 8.56 -3.41
CA THR A 115 -10.59 7.55 -2.40
C THR A 115 -9.60 8.06 -1.35
N GLY A 116 -8.93 9.19 -1.61
CA GLY A 116 -7.83 9.68 -0.80
C GLY A 116 -6.54 8.86 -0.96
N GLN A 117 -6.52 7.89 -1.87
CA GLN A 117 -5.37 7.02 -2.12
C GLN A 117 -4.48 7.58 -3.21
N ASP A 118 -3.25 7.93 -2.86
CA ASP A 118 -2.25 8.33 -3.85
C ASP A 118 -1.67 7.09 -4.55
N VAL A 119 -1.72 7.05 -5.88
CA VAL A 119 -1.11 5.97 -6.66
C VAL A 119 0.31 6.39 -7.04
N PRO A 120 1.38 5.68 -6.65
CA PRO A 120 2.73 6.13 -6.94
C PRO A 120 3.02 6.23 -8.45
N VAL A 121 3.95 7.09 -8.83
CA VAL A 121 4.54 7.10 -10.18
C VAL A 121 5.93 6.48 -10.07
N MET A 122 6.28 5.57 -10.96
CA MET A 122 7.62 4.99 -10.98
C MET A 122 8.69 6.10 -11.08
N GLY A 123 9.66 6.07 -10.16
CA GLY A 123 10.74 7.04 -9.99
C GLY A 123 10.39 8.24 -9.09
N SER A 124 9.14 8.39 -8.67
CA SER A 124 8.71 9.54 -7.86
C SER A 124 9.28 9.53 -6.44
N LEU A 125 9.77 8.40 -5.95
CA LEU A 125 10.36 8.30 -4.61
C LEU A 125 11.86 8.59 -4.59
N ALA A 126 12.50 8.95 -5.71
CA ALA A 126 13.96 9.12 -5.79
C ALA A 126 14.56 10.03 -4.68
N ASP A 127 13.87 11.13 -4.39
CA ASP A 127 14.29 12.13 -3.40
C ASP A 127 13.63 11.93 -2.02
N ALA A 128 12.84 10.87 -1.83
CA ALA A 128 12.13 10.59 -0.59
C ALA A 128 13.09 10.18 0.56
N ASP A 129 12.65 10.31 1.80
CA ASP A 129 13.31 9.63 2.93
C ASP A 129 12.94 8.14 2.98
N ALA A 130 13.63 7.35 3.79
CA ALA A 130 13.38 5.92 3.90
C ALA A 130 11.95 5.59 4.38
N ALA A 131 11.35 6.40 5.25
CA ALA A 131 9.99 6.13 5.72
C ALA A 131 8.96 6.30 4.60
N ALA A 132 9.10 7.36 3.81
CA ALA A 132 8.28 7.62 2.63
C ALA A 132 8.52 6.59 1.52
N LEU A 133 9.78 6.16 1.30
CA LEU A 133 10.10 5.05 0.40
C LEU A 133 9.34 3.78 0.81
N LEU A 134 9.50 3.33 2.05
CA LEU A 134 8.86 2.10 2.53
C LEU A 134 7.34 2.20 2.49
N HIS A 135 6.78 3.37 2.80
CA HIS A 135 5.35 3.61 2.70
C HIS A 135 4.81 3.45 1.27
N GLY A 136 5.55 3.98 0.28
CA GLY A 136 5.20 3.89 -1.13
C GLY A 136 5.34 2.47 -1.68
N LEU A 137 6.45 1.78 -1.35
CA LEU A 137 6.73 0.42 -1.83
C LEU A 137 5.71 -0.63 -1.38
N ARG A 138 4.86 -0.33 -0.40
CA ARG A 138 3.72 -1.18 0.01
C ARG A 138 2.78 -1.50 -1.16
N SER A 139 2.64 -0.59 -2.13
CA SER A 139 1.78 -0.81 -3.30
C SER A 139 2.50 -1.41 -4.50
N TYR A 140 3.83 -1.54 -4.45
CA TYR A 140 4.63 -2.01 -5.58
C TYR A 140 4.62 -3.53 -5.64
N PRO A 141 4.39 -4.13 -6.83
CA PRO A 141 4.70 -5.54 -7.07
C PRO A 141 6.16 -5.83 -6.73
N GLU A 142 6.45 -7.00 -6.16
CA GLU A 142 7.81 -7.40 -5.76
C GLU A 142 8.83 -7.22 -6.90
N SER A 143 8.46 -7.61 -8.12
CA SER A 143 9.31 -7.48 -9.32
C SER A 143 9.67 -6.03 -9.70
N GLU A 144 8.91 -5.04 -9.22
CA GLU A 144 9.13 -3.62 -9.53
C GLU A 144 9.82 -2.85 -8.38
N ARG A 145 9.83 -3.39 -7.15
CA ARG A 145 10.46 -2.73 -5.99
C ARG A 145 11.95 -2.46 -6.21
N GLY A 146 12.66 -3.39 -6.85
CA GLY A 146 14.09 -3.25 -7.14
C GLY A 146 14.39 -2.09 -8.09
N GLU A 147 13.51 -1.80 -9.04
CA GLU A 147 13.67 -0.65 -9.95
C GLU A 147 13.52 0.67 -9.20
N GLU A 148 12.48 0.81 -8.38
CA GLU A 148 12.25 2.02 -7.58
C GLU A 148 13.37 2.23 -6.55
N LEU A 149 13.81 1.15 -5.89
CA LEU A 149 14.93 1.19 -4.96
C LEU A 149 16.22 1.65 -5.65
N ALA A 150 16.52 1.12 -6.86
CA ALA A 150 17.68 1.54 -7.63
C ALA A 150 17.63 3.04 -7.99
N GLY A 151 16.42 3.55 -8.29
CA GLY A 151 16.18 4.98 -8.47
C GLY A 151 16.48 5.80 -7.21
N TRP A 152 15.96 5.37 -6.06
CA TRP A 152 16.19 6.01 -4.76
C TRP A 152 17.66 6.00 -4.32
N LEU A 153 18.40 4.92 -4.61
CA LEU A 153 19.82 4.79 -4.28
C LEU A 153 20.73 5.63 -5.19
N LYS A 154 20.23 6.19 -6.28
CA LYS A 154 21.05 6.92 -7.26
C LYS A 154 21.71 8.14 -6.61
N GLY A 155 23.03 8.07 -6.45
CA GLY A 155 23.82 9.14 -5.83
C GLY A 155 23.83 9.14 -4.29
N ARG A 156 23.21 8.14 -3.65
CA ARG A 156 23.29 7.90 -2.20
C ARG A 156 24.47 6.99 -1.87
N ASP A 157 24.99 7.14 -0.66
CA ASP A 157 25.89 6.16 -0.06
C ASP A 157 25.09 4.94 0.40
N ALA A 158 25.55 3.73 0.02
CA ALA A 158 24.79 2.50 0.26
C ALA A 158 24.71 2.15 1.76
N ASP A 159 25.79 2.37 2.52
CA ASP A 159 25.80 2.09 3.95
C ASP A 159 24.90 3.07 4.71
N ALA A 160 24.92 4.36 4.32
CA ALA A 160 24.00 5.36 4.84
C ALA A 160 22.54 5.01 4.53
N ALA A 161 22.24 4.53 3.32
CA ALA A 161 20.90 4.12 2.92
C ALA A 161 20.39 2.92 3.73
N VAL A 162 21.24 1.91 3.96
CA VAL A 162 20.94 0.78 4.85
C VAL A 162 20.62 1.25 6.27
N ALA A 163 21.44 2.15 6.82
CA ALA A 163 21.22 2.71 8.14
C ALA A 163 19.92 3.52 8.21
N GLU A 164 19.60 4.28 7.17
CA GLU A 164 18.36 5.07 7.07
C GLU A 164 17.13 4.15 7.11
N ILE A 165 17.10 3.10 6.27
CA ILE A 165 16.02 2.11 6.25
C ILE A 165 15.88 1.40 7.60
N ALA A 166 16.98 0.93 8.19
CA ALA A 166 16.97 0.26 9.48
C ALA A 166 16.42 1.17 10.60
N SER A 167 16.75 2.47 10.57
CA SER A 167 16.35 3.42 11.61
C SER A 167 14.84 3.67 11.69
N VAL A 168 14.13 3.53 10.57
CA VAL A 168 12.69 3.82 10.50
C VAL A 168 11.81 2.59 10.78
N LEU A 169 12.39 1.38 10.77
CA LEU A 169 11.62 0.13 10.91
C LEU A 169 10.74 0.11 12.15
N ALA A 170 11.20 0.66 13.28
CA ALA A 170 10.44 0.69 14.52
C ALA A 170 9.12 1.46 14.42
N THR A 171 9.08 2.53 13.62
CA THR A 171 8.02 3.54 13.64
C THR A 171 7.07 3.48 12.44
N VAL A 172 7.47 2.83 11.34
CA VAL A 172 6.62 2.69 10.15
C VAL A 172 5.48 1.69 10.35
N SER A 173 4.53 1.68 9.43
CA SER A 173 3.39 0.76 9.46
C SER A 173 3.83 -0.71 9.32
N PRO A 174 3.06 -1.68 9.85
CA PRO A 174 3.29 -3.11 9.66
C PRO A 174 3.72 -3.55 8.26
N LEU A 175 3.01 -3.14 7.20
CA LEU A 175 3.39 -3.52 5.84
C LEU A 175 4.66 -2.81 5.36
N SER A 176 4.85 -1.54 5.73
CA SER A 176 6.10 -0.81 5.42
C SER A 176 7.31 -1.49 6.09
N ARG A 177 7.13 -1.97 7.32
CA ARG A 177 8.15 -2.71 8.09
C ARG A 177 8.46 -4.05 7.44
N ALA A 178 7.44 -4.77 6.98
CA ALA A 178 7.61 -6.02 6.22
C ALA A 178 8.49 -5.80 4.99
N VAL A 179 8.14 -4.79 4.18
CA VAL A 179 8.93 -4.39 3.00
C VAL A 179 10.35 -4.01 3.39
N GLY A 180 10.54 -3.19 4.42
CA GLY A 180 11.88 -2.77 4.83
C GLY A 180 12.77 -3.92 5.30
N VAL A 181 12.22 -4.90 6.02
CA VAL A 181 12.96 -6.12 6.41
C VAL A 181 13.32 -6.96 5.19
N GLU A 182 12.40 -7.13 4.25
CA GLU A 182 12.63 -7.84 2.98
C GLU A 182 13.78 -7.19 2.19
N LEU A 183 13.71 -5.87 1.97
CA LEU A 183 14.74 -5.13 1.24
C LEU A 183 16.12 -5.26 1.90
N LEU A 184 16.21 -5.09 3.23
CA LEU A 184 17.46 -5.28 3.96
C LEU A 184 18.00 -6.70 3.86
N ALA A 185 17.13 -7.71 3.77
CA ALA A 185 17.52 -9.10 3.65
C ALA A 185 18.00 -9.47 2.23
N SER A 186 17.36 -8.93 1.18
CA SER A 186 17.60 -9.33 -0.22
C SER A 186 18.50 -8.38 -1.02
N GLU A 187 18.35 -7.06 -0.84
CA GLU A 187 18.92 -6.07 -1.79
C GLU A 187 20.29 -5.54 -1.36
N PHE A 188 20.63 -5.60 -0.07
CA PHE A 188 21.82 -4.94 0.51
C PHE A 188 22.94 -5.89 0.95
N GLY A 189 22.83 -7.18 0.63
CA GLY A 189 23.88 -8.17 0.92
C GLY A 189 24.28 -8.24 2.40
N ASP A 190 25.59 -8.24 2.69
CA ASP A 190 26.10 -8.34 4.06
C ASP A 190 25.77 -7.12 4.93
N ALA A 191 25.74 -5.92 4.35
CA ALA A 191 25.42 -4.70 5.08
C ALA A 191 23.98 -4.74 5.63
N GLY A 192 23.02 -5.16 4.79
CA GLY A 192 21.63 -5.34 5.20
C GLY A 192 21.46 -6.43 6.27
N ARG A 193 22.13 -7.59 6.10
CA ARG A 193 22.16 -8.65 7.13
C ARG A 193 22.72 -8.18 8.46
N ALA A 194 23.78 -7.37 8.45
CA ALA A 194 24.37 -6.80 9.65
C ALA A 194 23.42 -5.81 10.33
N ALA A 195 22.75 -4.95 9.56
CA ALA A 195 21.75 -4.01 10.08
C ALA A 195 20.58 -4.73 10.77
N LEU A 196 20.01 -5.76 10.12
CA LEU A 196 18.96 -6.59 10.71
C LEU A 196 19.43 -7.31 11.97
N SER A 197 20.66 -7.84 11.96
CA SER A 197 21.22 -8.51 13.14
C SER A 197 21.40 -7.55 14.32
N GLY A 198 21.75 -6.29 14.06
CA GLY A 198 21.86 -5.25 15.09
C GLY A 198 20.52 -4.90 15.76
N LEU A 199 19.41 -5.10 15.06
CA LEU A 199 18.05 -4.83 15.57
C LEU A 199 17.43 -6.01 16.32
N LEU A 200 18.08 -7.19 16.34
CA LEU A 200 17.52 -8.38 17.00
C LEU A 200 17.36 -8.22 18.51
N GLU A 201 18.13 -7.33 19.15
CA GLU A 201 18.02 -7.06 20.59
C GLU A 201 16.90 -6.06 20.93
N GLU A 202 16.35 -5.34 19.95
CA GLU A 202 15.26 -4.39 20.17
C GLU A 202 13.97 -5.14 20.54
N PRO A 203 13.35 -4.88 21.70
CA PRO A 203 12.11 -5.54 22.09
C PRO A 203 11.03 -5.36 21.02
N ARG A 204 10.26 -6.43 20.76
CA ARG A 204 9.18 -6.50 19.75
C ARG A 204 9.68 -6.41 18.31
N LEU A 205 10.42 -5.36 17.94
CA LEU A 205 10.98 -5.22 16.58
C LEU A 205 11.93 -6.36 16.24
N GLY A 206 12.84 -6.71 17.15
CA GLY A 206 13.75 -7.84 16.98
C GLY A 206 13.01 -9.17 16.86
N ALA A 207 11.88 -9.35 17.56
CA ALA A 207 11.03 -10.54 17.42
C ALA A 207 10.35 -10.61 16.04
N VAL A 208 9.86 -9.47 15.51
CA VAL A 208 9.30 -9.38 14.15
C VAL A 208 10.38 -9.70 13.11
N ILE A 209 11.56 -9.10 13.23
CA ILE A 209 12.69 -9.35 12.34
C ILE A 209 13.06 -10.83 12.38
N ALA A 210 13.17 -11.42 13.58
CA ALA A 210 13.50 -12.83 13.72
C ALA A 210 12.46 -13.74 13.05
N ALA A 211 11.17 -13.47 13.26
CA ALA A 211 10.10 -14.23 12.63
C ALA A 211 10.12 -14.12 11.09
N ARG A 212 10.29 -12.90 10.55
CA ARG A 212 10.30 -12.66 9.09
C ARG A 212 11.55 -13.17 8.38
N THR A 213 12.66 -13.29 9.09
CA THR A 213 13.94 -13.78 8.55
C THR A 213 14.23 -15.23 8.96
N GLU A 214 13.22 -15.94 9.49
CA GLU A 214 13.28 -17.35 9.90
C GLU A 214 14.42 -17.66 10.90
N ARG A 215 14.75 -16.68 11.75
CA ARG A 215 15.80 -16.80 12.76
C ARG A 215 15.26 -17.52 13.99
N GLN A 216 15.91 -18.63 14.35
CA GLN A 216 15.52 -19.47 15.49
C GLN A 216 16.38 -19.23 16.74
N ASP A 217 17.43 -18.42 16.63
CA ASP A 217 18.36 -18.10 17.72
C ASP A 217 17.78 -17.12 18.74
N ARG A 218 16.68 -16.43 18.41
CA ARG A 218 15.93 -15.57 19.32
C ARG A 218 14.66 -16.26 19.79
N GLN A 219 14.50 -16.40 21.11
CA GLN A 219 13.25 -16.84 21.72
C GLN A 219 12.44 -15.61 22.18
N PRO A 220 11.34 -15.26 21.50
CA PRO A 220 10.54 -14.09 21.86
C PRO A 220 9.77 -14.34 23.17
N ALA A 221 9.63 -13.28 23.97
CA ALA A 221 8.75 -13.30 25.14
C ALA A 221 7.27 -13.39 24.72
N PRO A 222 6.35 -13.83 25.60
CA PRO A 222 4.93 -13.97 25.24
C PRO A 222 4.27 -12.70 24.69
N ASP A 223 4.64 -11.52 25.19
CA ASP A 223 4.13 -10.24 24.70
C ASP A 223 4.70 -9.87 23.33
N GLU A 224 5.96 -10.26 23.05
CA GLU A 224 6.55 -10.13 21.72
C GLU A 224 5.90 -11.08 20.70
N ILE A 225 5.55 -12.30 21.09
CA ILE A 225 4.78 -13.23 20.23
C ILE A 225 3.44 -12.59 19.84
N ALA A 226 2.72 -12.03 20.83
CA ALA A 226 1.48 -11.31 20.54
C ALA A 226 1.71 -10.11 19.60
N TRP A 227 2.82 -9.39 19.76
CA TRP A 227 3.20 -8.30 18.86
C TRP A 227 3.43 -8.77 17.42
N VAL A 228 4.20 -9.85 17.24
CA VAL A 228 4.52 -10.44 15.93
C VAL A 228 3.25 -10.87 15.20
N LEU A 229 2.35 -11.59 15.89
CA LEU A 229 1.10 -12.04 15.29
C LEU A 229 0.23 -10.88 14.82
N VAL A 230 0.12 -9.82 15.63
CA VAL A 230 -0.65 -8.62 15.24
C VAL A 230 0.03 -7.87 14.10
N ASP A 231 1.35 -7.71 14.13
CA ASP A 231 2.10 -6.99 13.08
C ASP A 231 2.01 -7.72 11.72
N MET A 232 2.11 -9.05 11.72
CA MET A 232 1.95 -9.86 10.50
C MET A 232 0.53 -9.79 9.95
N ALA A 233 -0.49 -9.95 10.80
CA ALA A 233 -1.89 -9.84 10.39
C ALA A 233 -2.25 -8.42 9.92
N ALA A 234 -1.73 -7.39 10.58
CA ALA A 234 -1.93 -6.00 10.17
C ALA A 234 -1.25 -5.67 8.84
N ALA A 235 -0.09 -6.28 8.55
CA ALA A 235 0.54 -6.13 7.24
C ALA A 235 -0.34 -6.69 6.10
N LEU A 236 -1.02 -7.81 6.32
CA LEU A 236 -1.98 -8.36 5.35
C LEU A 236 -3.20 -7.45 5.16
N LEU A 237 -3.74 -6.89 6.25
CA LEU A 237 -4.82 -5.91 6.19
C LEU A 237 -4.42 -4.66 5.41
N GLU A 238 -3.23 -4.12 5.68
CA GLU A 238 -2.71 -2.96 4.95
C GLU A 238 -2.49 -3.22 3.45
N PHE A 239 -2.19 -4.46 3.09
CA PHE A 239 -2.01 -4.85 1.69
C PHE A 239 -3.36 -4.92 0.94
N GLY A 240 -4.47 -5.08 1.66
CA GLY A 240 -5.78 -5.39 1.10
C GLY A 240 -5.98 -6.89 0.89
N GLY A 241 -5.29 -7.74 1.66
CA GLY A 241 -5.52 -9.19 1.66
C GLY A 241 -6.95 -9.53 2.09
N GLU A 242 -7.46 -10.66 1.62
CA GLU A 242 -8.81 -11.10 2.00
C GLU A 242 -8.88 -11.33 3.51
N THR A 243 -10.01 -11.01 4.15
CA THR A 243 -10.17 -11.19 5.60
C THR A 243 -9.95 -12.64 6.05
N GLY A 244 -10.16 -13.61 5.14
CA GLY A 244 -9.79 -15.01 5.33
C GLY A 244 -8.28 -15.22 5.51
N GLU A 245 -7.43 -14.60 4.71
CA GLU A 245 -5.97 -14.71 4.82
C GLU A 245 -5.46 -14.14 6.15
N VAL A 246 -6.06 -13.04 6.60
CA VAL A 246 -5.76 -12.43 7.90
C VAL A 246 -6.11 -13.40 9.03
N ILE A 247 -7.25 -14.07 8.95
CA ILE A 247 -7.67 -15.10 9.91
C ILE A 247 -6.68 -16.28 9.90
N GLU A 248 -6.34 -16.79 8.71
CA GLU A 248 -5.43 -17.92 8.54
C GLU A 248 -4.01 -17.64 9.07
N SER A 249 -3.53 -16.41 8.91
CA SER A 249 -2.20 -15.99 9.36
C SER A 249 -1.96 -16.15 10.87
N ILE A 250 -3.03 -16.07 11.67
CA ILE A 250 -2.97 -16.28 13.12
C ILE A 250 -3.43 -17.69 13.49
N ALA A 251 -4.29 -18.31 12.68
CA ALA A 251 -4.79 -19.65 12.93
C ALA A 251 -3.71 -20.73 12.75
N LEU A 252 -2.80 -20.62 11.77
CA LEU A 252 -1.65 -21.52 11.58
C LEU A 252 -1.96 -23.04 11.72
N GLY A 253 -3.17 -23.48 11.30
CA GLY A 253 -3.61 -24.87 11.39
C GLY A 253 -4.10 -25.34 12.79
N MET A 254 -4.22 -24.43 13.75
CA MET A 254 -4.80 -24.66 15.08
C MET A 254 -6.29 -25.00 15.01
N ASP A 255 -6.78 -25.77 15.98
CA ASP A 255 -8.23 -25.95 16.16
C ASP A 255 -8.90 -24.70 16.78
N ALA A 256 -10.24 -24.68 16.85
CA ALA A 256 -10.97 -23.52 17.34
C ALA A 256 -10.70 -23.17 18.82
N GLU A 257 -10.34 -24.15 19.66
CA GLU A 257 -10.02 -23.90 21.07
C GLU A 257 -8.63 -23.29 21.22
N GLU A 258 -7.65 -23.84 20.50
CA GLU A 258 -6.29 -23.32 20.40
C GLU A 258 -6.29 -21.90 19.83
N GLN A 259 -7.03 -21.66 18.74
CA GLN A 259 -7.20 -20.32 18.17
C GLN A 259 -7.81 -19.33 19.16
N ALA A 260 -8.87 -19.73 19.88
CA ALA A 260 -9.48 -18.88 20.89
C ALA A 260 -8.49 -18.54 22.03
N GLY A 261 -7.62 -19.48 22.39
CA GLY A 261 -6.50 -19.25 23.31
C GLY A 261 -5.50 -18.22 22.78
N THR A 262 -5.09 -18.34 21.52
CA THR A 262 -4.18 -17.41 20.84
C THR A 262 -4.79 -16.01 20.70
N ILE A 263 -6.06 -15.89 20.31
CA ILE A 263 -6.75 -14.60 20.24
C ILE A 263 -6.82 -13.91 21.61
N ALA A 264 -7.00 -14.69 22.69
CA ALA A 264 -7.05 -14.14 24.03
C ALA A 264 -5.73 -13.49 24.47
N ILE A 265 -4.59 -13.91 23.92
CA ILE A 265 -3.28 -13.35 24.25
C ILE A 265 -2.92 -12.09 23.45
N LEU A 266 -3.54 -11.85 22.30
CA LEU A 266 -3.22 -10.69 21.44
C LEU A 266 -3.41 -9.34 22.16
N ALA A 267 -4.34 -9.26 23.11
CA ALA A 267 -4.58 -8.05 23.90
C ALA A 267 -3.43 -7.66 24.84
N PHE A 268 -2.45 -8.55 25.09
CA PHE A 268 -1.32 -8.27 25.97
C PHE A 268 -0.14 -7.59 25.27
N GLY A 269 -0.05 -7.67 23.94
CA GLY A 269 1.09 -7.14 23.18
C GLY A 269 1.18 -5.61 23.19
N ASP A 270 0.06 -4.89 23.36
CA ASP A 270 -0.03 -3.42 23.25
C ASP A 270 0.23 -2.87 21.83
N HIS A 271 0.02 -3.70 20.80
CA HIS A 271 0.25 -3.30 19.41
C HIS A 271 -0.81 -2.28 18.96
N PRO A 272 -0.44 -1.15 18.31
CA PRO A 272 -1.41 -0.13 17.87
C PRO A 272 -2.54 -0.68 16.99
N TRP A 273 -2.25 -1.73 16.22
CA TRP A 273 -3.18 -2.40 15.32
C TRP A 273 -4.00 -3.54 15.96
N THR A 274 -3.78 -3.88 17.24
CA THR A 274 -4.49 -4.99 17.90
C THR A 274 -6.01 -4.81 17.79
N GLY A 275 -6.51 -3.58 17.94
CA GLY A 275 -7.94 -3.30 17.86
C GLY A 275 -8.55 -3.61 16.48
N GLN A 276 -7.83 -3.32 15.40
CA GLN A 276 -8.27 -3.56 14.03
C GLN A 276 -8.22 -5.05 13.69
N VAL A 277 -7.11 -5.73 14.01
CA VAL A 277 -7.00 -7.18 13.81
C VAL A 277 -8.12 -7.91 14.57
N LEU A 278 -8.36 -7.58 15.83
CA LEU A 278 -9.45 -8.20 16.59
C LEU A 278 -10.83 -7.96 15.98
N ARG A 279 -11.06 -6.82 15.32
CA ARG A 279 -12.34 -6.52 14.64
C ARG A 279 -12.60 -7.51 13.52
N VAL A 280 -11.59 -7.80 12.71
CA VAL A 280 -11.67 -8.77 11.61
C VAL A 280 -12.12 -10.14 12.11
N PHE A 281 -11.56 -10.62 13.22
CA PHE A 281 -11.99 -11.90 13.83
C PHE A 281 -13.41 -11.84 14.40
N ILE A 282 -13.87 -10.69 14.88
CA ILE A 282 -15.24 -10.54 15.42
C ILE A 282 -16.27 -10.63 14.29
N ASP A 283 -15.96 -10.05 13.14
CA ASP A 283 -16.91 -9.82 12.07
C ASP A 283 -16.88 -10.93 11.00
N HIS A 284 -15.75 -11.62 10.82
CA HIS A 284 -15.56 -12.58 9.72
C HIS A 284 -15.22 -14.02 10.15
N HIS A 285 -14.90 -14.29 11.42
CA HIS A 285 -14.50 -15.64 11.82
C HIS A 285 -15.69 -16.62 11.85
N PRO A 286 -15.60 -17.82 11.23
CA PRO A 286 -16.73 -18.75 11.13
C PRO A 286 -17.09 -19.44 12.46
N ASP A 287 -16.13 -19.63 13.36
CA ASP A 287 -16.37 -20.20 14.70
C ASP A 287 -16.65 -19.10 15.75
N GLU A 288 -17.83 -19.15 16.36
CA GLU A 288 -18.30 -18.19 17.37
C GLU A 288 -17.45 -18.16 18.65
N ARG A 289 -16.75 -19.25 19.00
CA ARG A 289 -15.88 -19.28 20.19
C ARG A 289 -14.69 -18.35 20.00
N VAL A 290 -14.09 -18.37 18.81
CA VAL A 290 -12.97 -17.50 18.44
C VAL A 290 -13.44 -16.05 18.36
N ALA A 291 -14.58 -15.78 17.71
CA ALA A 291 -15.17 -14.44 17.68
C ALA A 291 -15.48 -13.92 19.10
N ALA A 292 -16.01 -14.76 20.00
CA ALA A 292 -16.24 -14.39 21.39
C ALA A 292 -14.95 -14.11 22.17
N ALA A 293 -13.87 -14.87 21.91
CA ALA A 293 -12.54 -14.60 22.45
C ALA A 293 -12.03 -13.23 21.97
N ALA A 294 -12.19 -12.90 20.68
CA ALA A 294 -11.81 -11.61 20.12
C ALA A 294 -12.60 -10.45 20.75
N ARG A 295 -13.92 -10.59 20.93
CA ARG A 295 -14.75 -9.60 21.66
C ARG A 295 -14.25 -9.39 23.09
N LYS A 296 -13.83 -10.46 23.78
CA LYS A 296 -13.29 -10.38 25.15
C LYS A 296 -11.91 -9.70 25.17
N ALA A 297 -11.03 -10.04 24.23
CA ALA A 297 -9.72 -9.41 24.06
C ALA A 297 -9.85 -7.91 23.77
N LEU A 298 -10.77 -7.52 22.88
CA LEU A 298 -10.99 -6.11 22.53
C LEU A 298 -11.52 -5.30 23.72
N ARG A 299 -12.42 -5.87 24.54
CA ARG A 299 -12.85 -5.25 25.80
C ARG A 299 -11.69 -5.06 26.79
N ARG A 300 -10.81 -6.05 26.90
CA ARG A 300 -9.61 -5.96 27.75
C ARG A 300 -8.65 -4.88 27.27
N LEU A 301 -8.41 -4.79 25.96
CA LEU A 301 -7.54 -3.77 25.36
C LEU A 301 -7.99 -2.36 25.73
N ARG A 302 -9.29 -2.08 25.61
CA ARG A 302 -9.89 -0.78 26.01
C ARG A 302 -9.70 -0.50 27.50
N GLY A 303 -9.98 -1.49 28.35
CA GLY A 303 -9.80 -1.34 29.79
C GLY A 303 -8.33 -1.15 30.22
N LEU A 304 -7.36 -1.70 29.47
CA LEU A 304 -5.93 -1.46 29.71
C LEU A 304 -5.49 -0.06 29.30
N ALA A 305 -6.04 0.47 28.20
CA ALA A 305 -5.79 1.84 27.77
C ALA A 305 -6.28 2.87 28.81
N ASP A 306 -7.46 2.62 29.40
CA ASP A 306 -8.06 3.48 30.44
C ASP A 306 -7.24 3.52 31.74
N VAL A 307 -6.39 2.51 32.00
CA VAL A 307 -5.52 2.43 33.20
C VAL A 307 -4.13 3.05 32.95
N ARG A 308 -3.74 3.22 31.68
CA ARG A 308 -2.41 3.73 31.27
C ARG A 308 -2.42 5.22 30.92
N GLY A 309 -3.59 5.83 30.72
CA GLY A 309 -3.80 7.27 30.56
C GLY A 309 -4.05 7.97 31.89
#